data_AF-A0A1M3CEQ9-F1
#
_entry.id   AF-A0A1M3CEQ9-F1
#
_cell.length_a   1.000
_cell.length_b   1.000
_cell.length_c   1.000
_cell.angle_alpha   90.00
_cell.angle_beta   90.00
_cell.angle_gamma   90.00
#
_symmetry.space_group_name_H-M   'P 1'
#
loop_
_entity.id
_entity.type
_entity.pdbx_description
1 polymer ?
#
loop_
_entity_poly.entity_id
_entity_poly.type
_entity_poly.pdbx_seq_one_letter_code
_entity_poly.pdbx_strand_id
1 'polypeptide(L)'
;MLTLVKDADVPVQPAAPPPERRPRSTLRESNYNRRRFLAWLHDEVAVLRALGMDHRRIAAQLDIAEHDVRAFCPKPKEKILRRHLPRRAVEALLHGRHASIGGRTVAKRSRYLVEIASAYTWNELMSESGVGTVTASEIRLWLEERGAALRDDEDDQHRSAQW
;
A
#
# COMPACT_ATOMS: atom_id res chain seq x y z
N MET A 1 -18.87 2.14 -94.99
CA MET A 1 -19.84 3.23 -95.22
C MET A 1 -20.74 3.29 -94.01
N LEU A 2 -20.88 4.48 -93.44
CA LEU A 2 -21.50 4.83 -92.15
C LEU A 2 -23.01 4.62 -92.11
N THR A 3 -23.54 4.24 -90.94
CA THR A 3 -24.64 4.91 -90.19
C THR A 3 -24.74 4.22 -88.80
N LEU A 4 -24.63 4.85 -87.63
CA LEU A 4 -25.25 6.04 -87.00
C LEU A 4 -26.35 5.63 -85.98
N VAL A 5 -25.99 5.72 -84.68
CA VAL A 5 -26.80 6.10 -83.49
C VAL A 5 -27.80 5.07 -82.92
N LYS A 6 -27.63 4.65 -81.65
CA LYS A 6 -28.23 5.33 -80.48
C LYS A 6 -27.78 4.75 -79.12
N ASP A 7 -27.64 5.68 -78.19
CA ASP A 7 -27.09 5.65 -76.83
C ASP A 7 -27.80 4.75 -75.81
N ALA A 8 -27.05 4.34 -74.77
CA ALA A 8 -27.55 4.30 -73.41
C ALA A 8 -26.39 4.47 -72.41
N ASP A 9 -26.45 5.60 -71.70
CA ASP A 9 -25.57 6.08 -70.64
C ASP A 9 -25.26 5.06 -69.53
N VAL A 10 -24.03 5.16 -69.03
CA VAL A 10 -23.57 4.60 -67.76
C VAL A 10 -23.97 5.55 -66.63
N PRO A 11 -24.79 5.15 -65.64
CA PRO A 11 -24.93 5.91 -64.41
C PRO A 11 -23.84 5.49 -63.42
N VAL A 12 -22.90 6.41 -63.18
CA VAL A 12 -21.96 6.40 -62.05
C VAL A 12 -22.79 6.39 -60.76
N GLN A 13 -22.79 5.27 -60.04
CA GLN A 13 -23.32 5.23 -58.67
C GLN A 13 -22.29 5.82 -57.71
N PRO A 14 -22.64 6.82 -56.88
CA PRO A 14 -21.76 7.33 -55.85
C PRO A 14 -21.66 6.30 -54.71
N ALA A 15 -20.43 5.95 -54.36
CA ALA A 15 -20.11 5.04 -53.26
C ALA A 15 -20.67 5.57 -51.92
N ALA A 16 -21.33 4.69 -51.18
CA ALA A 16 -21.87 4.96 -49.84
C ALA A 16 -20.76 5.48 -48.88
N PRO A 17 -21.07 6.38 -47.94
CA PRO A 17 -20.09 6.83 -46.95
C PRO A 17 -19.71 5.69 -46.00
N PRO A 18 -18.45 5.63 -45.54
CA PRO A 18 -18.00 4.59 -44.64
C PRO A 18 -18.67 4.73 -43.26
N PRO A 19 -18.98 3.62 -42.57
CA PRO A 19 -19.61 3.66 -41.26
C PRO A 19 -18.68 4.28 -40.21
N GLU A 20 -19.23 5.17 -39.39
CA GLU A 20 -18.55 5.86 -38.30
C GLU A 20 -17.76 4.89 -37.42
N ARG A 21 -16.45 5.13 -37.32
CA ARG A 21 -15.56 4.42 -36.42
C ARG A 21 -15.96 4.75 -34.97
N ARG A 22 -16.59 3.80 -34.28
CA ARG A 22 -16.82 3.87 -32.83
C ARG A 22 -15.51 4.19 -32.08
N PRO A 23 -15.49 5.18 -31.17
CA PRO A 23 -14.25 5.58 -30.50
C PRO A 23 -13.89 4.56 -29.42
N ARG A 24 -12.97 3.64 -29.75
CA ARG A 24 -12.39 2.66 -28.81
C ARG A 24 -11.46 3.29 -27.75
N SER A 25 -11.16 4.58 -27.86
CA SER A 25 -10.21 5.32 -27.01
C SER A 25 -10.79 5.83 -25.68
N THR A 26 -12.11 6.02 -25.59
CA THR A 26 -12.74 6.72 -24.46
C THR A 26 -12.67 5.95 -23.13
N LEU A 27 -12.76 4.61 -23.16
CA LEU A 27 -12.83 3.79 -21.94
C LEU A 27 -11.50 3.73 -21.17
N ARG A 28 -10.36 3.63 -21.88
CA ARG A 28 -9.03 3.57 -21.23
C ARG A 28 -8.65 4.90 -20.61
N GLU A 29 -8.92 5.99 -21.32
CA GLU A 29 -8.64 7.35 -20.88
C GLU A 29 -9.53 7.76 -19.69
N SER A 30 -10.83 7.41 -19.73
CA SER A 30 -11.75 7.57 -18.60
C SER A 30 -11.27 6.83 -17.35
N ASN A 31 -10.80 5.58 -17.50
CA ASN A 31 -10.27 4.79 -16.39
C ASN A 31 -8.98 5.39 -15.80
N TYR A 32 -8.10 5.94 -16.64
CA TYR A 32 -6.89 6.61 -16.20
C TYR A 32 -7.20 7.88 -15.40
N ASN A 33 -8.09 8.73 -15.95
CA ASN A 33 -8.54 9.95 -15.29
C ASN A 33 -9.25 9.64 -13.97
N ARG A 34 -10.06 8.58 -13.92
CA ARG A 34 -10.72 8.12 -12.70
C ARG A 34 -9.73 7.68 -11.63
N ARG A 35 -8.70 6.90 -11.98
CA ARG A 35 -7.67 6.47 -11.02
C ARG A 35 -6.91 7.66 -10.44
N ARG A 36 -6.52 8.61 -11.28
CA ARG A 36 -5.83 9.83 -10.86
C ARG A 36 -6.70 10.68 -9.92
N PHE A 37 -7.97 10.84 -10.27
CA PHE A 37 -8.94 11.55 -9.44
C PHE A 37 -9.12 10.89 -8.08
N LEU A 38 -9.31 9.56 -8.03
CA LEU A 38 -9.48 8.82 -6.77
C LEU A 38 -8.22 8.88 -5.89
N ALA A 39 -7.02 8.84 -6.48
CA ALA A 39 -5.77 8.98 -5.74
C ALA A 39 -5.66 10.39 -5.13
N TRP A 40 -5.92 11.43 -5.93
CA TRP A 40 -5.97 12.81 -5.44
C TRP A 40 -6.99 12.99 -4.31
N LEU A 41 -8.20 12.44 -4.46
CA LEU A 41 -9.25 12.53 -3.45
C LEU A 41 -8.86 11.84 -2.14
N HIS A 42 -8.16 10.71 -2.21
CA HIS A 42 -7.64 10.01 -1.03
C HIS A 42 -6.58 10.85 -0.29
N ASP A 43 -5.66 11.48 -1.02
CA ASP A 43 -4.63 12.34 -0.43
C ASP A 43 -5.24 13.59 0.20
N GLU A 44 -6.22 14.21 -0.46
CA GLU A 44 -6.92 15.39 0.05
C GLU A 44 -7.68 15.07 1.36
N VAL A 45 -8.43 13.96 1.40
CA VAL A 45 -9.12 13.51 2.62
C VAL A 45 -8.13 13.24 3.75
N ALA A 46 -6.95 12.68 3.45
CA ALA A 46 -5.91 12.44 4.44
C ALA A 46 -5.35 13.74 5.02
N VAL A 47 -5.11 14.76 4.18
CA VAL A 47 -4.66 16.09 4.61
C VAL A 47 -5.70 16.75 5.51
N LEU A 48 -6.97 16.79 5.09
CA LEU A 48 -8.04 17.43 5.86
C LEU A 48 -8.27 16.74 7.22
N ARG A 49 -8.11 15.41 7.28
CA ARG A 49 -8.13 14.66 8.54
C ARG A 49 -6.95 15.00 9.45
N ALA A 50 -5.74 15.14 8.90
CA ALA A 50 -4.56 15.53 9.66
C ALA A 50 -4.68 16.95 10.23
N LEU A 51 -5.41 17.84 9.55
CA LEU A 51 -5.76 19.18 10.02
C LEU A 51 -6.88 19.18 11.10
N GLY A 52 -7.37 18.01 11.52
CA GLY A 52 -8.35 17.86 12.59
C GLY A 52 -9.80 18.03 12.14
N MET A 53 -10.10 18.05 10.84
CA MET A 53 -11.48 18.12 10.38
C MET A 53 -12.22 16.80 10.60
N ASP A 54 -13.48 16.92 11.01
CA ASP A 54 -14.41 15.82 11.15
C ASP A 54 -15.02 15.42 9.79
N HIS A 55 -15.54 14.18 9.71
CA HIS A 55 -16.01 13.64 8.42
C HIS A 55 -17.12 14.46 7.77
N ARG A 56 -18.00 15.09 8.55
CA ARG A 56 -19.10 15.91 8.02
C ARG A 56 -18.57 17.16 7.36
N ARG A 57 -17.59 17.82 7.98
CA ARG A 57 -16.95 19.01 7.44
C ARG A 57 -16.16 18.72 6.18
N ILE A 58 -15.45 17.59 6.14
CA ILE A 58 -14.74 17.11 4.94
C ILE A 58 -15.72 16.80 3.81
N ALA A 59 -16.84 16.12 4.11
CA ALA A 59 -17.88 15.78 3.15
C ALA A 59 -18.47 17.04 2.49
N ALA A 60 -18.80 18.04 3.31
CA ALA A 60 -19.30 19.32 2.82
C ALA A 60 -18.26 20.10 1.99
N GLN A 61 -16.98 20.03 2.35
CA GLN A 61 -15.91 20.74 1.65
C GLN A 61 -15.56 20.12 0.30
N LEU A 62 -15.60 18.79 0.20
CA LEU A 62 -15.27 18.05 -1.03
C LEU A 62 -16.49 17.72 -1.88
N ASP A 63 -17.68 18.11 -1.44
CA ASP A 63 -18.97 17.81 -2.08
C ASP A 63 -19.15 16.32 -2.39
N ILE A 64 -18.86 15.47 -1.39
CA ILE A 64 -19.01 14.02 -1.45
C ILE A 64 -19.82 13.52 -0.25
N ALA A 65 -20.35 12.28 -0.33
CA ALA A 65 -21.10 11.74 0.80
C ALA A 65 -20.16 11.48 2.00
N GLU A 66 -20.67 11.64 3.23
CA GLU A 66 -19.91 11.30 4.45
C GLU A 66 -19.44 9.83 4.43
N HIS A 67 -20.23 8.95 3.82
CA HIS A 67 -19.87 7.55 3.59
C HIS A 67 -18.60 7.40 2.74
N ASP A 68 -18.46 8.22 1.68
CA ASP A 68 -17.30 8.21 0.80
C ASP A 68 -16.08 8.74 1.53
N VAL A 69 -16.24 9.80 2.33
CA VAL A 69 -15.16 10.30 3.21
C VAL A 69 -14.64 9.21 4.12
N ARG A 70 -15.50 8.36 4.69
CA ARG A 70 -15.07 7.22 5.51
C ARG A 70 -14.31 6.16 4.70
N ALA A 71 -14.69 5.96 3.44
CA ALA A 71 -14.01 5.04 2.54
C ALA A 71 -12.61 5.55 2.12
N PHE A 72 -12.46 6.87 1.95
CA PHE A 72 -11.22 7.55 1.57
C PHE A 72 -10.35 7.97 2.76
N CYS A 73 -10.91 8.00 3.97
CA CYS A 73 -10.12 8.28 5.16
C CYS A 73 -8.98 7.26 5.22
N PRO A 74 -7.74 7.71 5.43
CA PRO A 74 -6.62 6.80 5.56
C PRO A 74 -6.96 5.84 6.70
N LYS A 75 -7.29 4.59 6.36
CA LYS A 75 -7.32 3.52 7.35
C LYS A 75 -5.93 3.54 7.95
N PRO A 76 -5.77 3.74 9.26
CA PRO A 76 -4.47 3.97 9.85
C PRO A 76 -3.57 2.81 9.44
N LYS A 77 -2.67 3.07 8.48
CA LYS A 77 -1.72 2.06 8.01
C LYS A 77 -0.81 1.67 9.18
N GLU A 78 -0.64 2.58 10.14
CA GLU A 78 -0.14 2.31 11.48
C GLU A 78 -0.85 1.13 12.16
N LYS A 79 -2.20 1.06 12.16
CA LYS A 79 -2.90 -0.11 12.74
C LYS A 79 -2.67 -1.39 11.95
N ILE A 80 -2.42 -1.31 10.65
CA ILE A 80 -2.14 -2.49 9.82
C ILE A 80 -0.71 -3.00 10.11
N LEU A 81 0.27 -2.08 10.18
CA LEU A 81 1.65 -2.38 10.59
C LEU A 81 1.71 -2.91 12.04
N ARG A 82 0.90 -2.34 12.94
CA ARG A 82 0.75 -2.80 14.34
C ARG A 82 0.14 -4.21 14.43
N ARG A 83 -0.72 -4.61 13.48
CA ARG A 83 -1.34 -5.95 13.45
C ARG A 83 -0.45 -7.02 12.85
N HIS A 84 0.25 -6.73 11.75
CA HIS A 84 1.06 -7.71 11.03
C HIS A 84 2.49 -7.22 10.83
N LEU A 85 3.43 -8.05 11.30
CA LEU A 85 4.85 -7.80 11.09
C LEU A 85 5.20 -8.07 9.61
N PRO A 86 5.95 -7.17 8.95
CA PRO A 86 6.34 -7.39 7.56
C PRO A 86 7.28 -8.59 7.42
N ARG A 87 7.22 -9.25 6.26
CA ARG A 87 7.97 -10.50 6.01
C ARG A 87 9.47 -10.37 6.32
N ARG A 88 10.10 -9.26 5.92
CA ARG A 88 11.52 -8.97 6.21
C ARG A 88 11.84 -8.97 7.71
N ALA A 89 10.96 -8.38 8.52
CA ALA A 89 11.13 -8.33 9.97
C ALA A 89 10.92 -9.72 10.58
N VAL A 90 9.94 -10.49 10.09
CA VAL A 90 9.75 -11.89 10.50
C VAL A 90 10.98 -12.73 10.16
N GLU A 91 11.52 -12.61 8.95
CA GLU A 91 12.71 -13.34 8.54
C GLU A 91 13.94 -12.95 9.39
N ALA A 92 14.11 -11.66 9.69
CA ALA A 92 15.16 -11.19 10.58
C ALA A 92 15.03 -11.80 11.99
N LEU A 93 13.84 -11.75 12.62
CA LEU A 93 13.64 -12.33 13.96
C LEU A 93 13.79 -13.86 13.98
N LEU A 94 13.39 -14.55 12.91
CA LEU A 94 13.50 -16.00 12.83
C LEU A 94 14.93 -16.49 12.63
N HIS A 95 15.84 -15.66 12.11
CA HIS A 95 17.22 -16.07 11.81
C HIS A 95 18.27 -15.28 12.59
N GLY A 96 17.85 -14.25 13.31
CA GLY A 96 18.72 -13.40 14.10
C GLY A 96 19.20 -14.08 15.39
N ARG A 97 20.02 -13.35 16.14
CA ARG A 97 20.73 -13.85 17.33
C ARG A 97 19.82 -14.43 18.42
N HIS A 98 18.65 -13.81 18.66
CA HIS A 98 17.74 -14.23 19.74
C HIS A 98 16.72 -15.28 19.29
N ALA A 99 16.81 -15.75 18.05
CA ALA A 99 15.88 -16.71 17.49
C ALA A 99 15.84 -18.04 18.27
N SER A 100 16.94 -18.40 18.93
CA SER A 100 17.06 -19.61 19.75
C SER A 100 16.09 -19.66 20.93
N ILE A 101 15.59 -18.51 21.41
CA ILE A 101 14.58 -18.39 22.47
C ILE A 101 13.31 -19.17 22.10
N GLY A 102 12.88 -19.06 20.84
CA GLY A 102 11.72 -19.79 20.33
C GLY A 102 11.98 -21.27 19.98
N GLY A 103 13.18 -21.79 20.24
CA GLY A 103 13.57 -23.19 20.02
C GLY A 103 14.24 -23.48 18.68
N ARG A 104 14.46 -24.78 18.40
CA ARG A 104 15.35 -25.24 17.30
C ARG A 104 14.74 -25.15 15.89
N THR A 105 13.41 -25.18 15.78
CA THR A 105 12.70 -25.22 14.48
C THR A 105 12.05 -23.89 14.17
N VAL A 106 12.07 -23.47 12.90
CA VAL A 106 11.40 -22.23 12.43
C VAL A 106 9.92 -22.19 12.85
N ALA A 107 9.20 -23.30 12.75
CA ALA A 107 7.78 -23.38 13.12
C ALA A 107 7.51 -23.17 14.63
N LYS A 108 8.50 -23.46 15.49
CA LYS A 108 8.40 -23.17 16.92
C LYS A 108 8.76 -21.70 17.16
N ARG A 109 9.85 -21.21 16.55
CA ARG A 109 10.27 -19.80 16.63
C ARG A 109 9.19 -18.83 16.16
N SER A 110 8.43 -19.16 15.13
CA SER A 110 7.33 -18.32 14.64
C SER A 110 6.21 -18.11 15.65
N ARG A 111 6.02 -19.04 16.60
CA ARG A 111 5.04 -18.91 17.70
C ARG A 111 5.53 -18.00 18.81
N TYR A 112 6.85 -17.83 18.93
CA TYR A 112 7.53 -17.07 19.98
C TYR A 112 8.15 -15.77 19.47
N LEU A 113 7.64 -15.22 18.36
CA LEU A 113 8.18 -13.99 17.77
C LEU A 113 8.14 -12.80 18.73
N VAL A 114 7.14 -12.72 19.61
CA VAL A 114 7.04 -11.64 20.60
C VAL A 114 8.19 -11.73 21.60
N GLU A 115 8.43 -12.92 22.15
CA GLU A 115 9.51 -13.17 23.12
C GLU A 115 10.89 -12.96 22.49
N ILE A 116 11.07 -13.44 21.26
CA ILE A 116 12.31 -13.23 20.49
C ILE A 116 12.54 -11.74 20.26
N ALA A 117 11.52 -11.01 19.79
CA ALA A 117 11.64 -9.58 19.50
C ALA A 117 11.87 -8.74 20.76
N SER A 118 11.21 -9.06 21.89
CA SER A 118 11.41 -8.35 23.15
C SER A 118 12.80 -8.56 23.76
N ALA A 119 13.54 -9.60 23.35
CA ALA A 119 14.89 -9.83 23.81
C ALA A 119 15.93 -8.90 23.16
N TYR A 120 15.59 -8.29 22.02
CA TYR A 120 16.46 -7.34 21.33
C TYR A 120 16.46 -5.98 22.02
N THR A 121 17.63 -5.35 22.05
CA THR A 121 17.70 -3.88 22.16
C THR A 121 17.61 -3.23 20.78
N TRP A 122 17.42 -1.91 20.75
CA TRP A 122 17.39 -1.15 19.51
C TRP A 122 18.68 -1.30 18.70
N ASN A 123 19.83 -1.23 19.35
CA ASN A 123 21.13 -1.33 18.70
C ASN A 123 21.41 -2.73 18.14
N GLU A 124 21.01 -3.77 18.89
CA GLU A 124 21.13 -5.15 18.43
C GLU A 124 20.28 -5.38 17.18
N LEU A 125 19.06 -4.85 17.17
CA LEU A 125 18.14 -4.98 16.05
C LEU A 125 18.69 -4.26 14.80
N MET A 126 19.28 -3.07 14.97
CA MET A 126 19.94 -2.32 13.89
C MET A 126 21.20 -3.00 13.34
N SER A 127 21.78 -3.93 14.09
CA SER A 127 22.95 -4.72 13.68
C SER A 127 22.57 -6.01 12.95
N GLU A 128 21.29 -6.38 12.94
CA GLU A 128 20.80 -7.58 12.25
C GLU A 128 20.76 -7.39 10.73
N SER A 129 21.12 -8.45 10.00
CA SER A 129 21.12 -8.40 8.55
C SER A 129 19.71 -8.20 7.99
N GLY A 130 19.53 -7.16 7.17
CA GLY A 130 18.23 -6.85 6.57
C GLY A 130 17.29 -6.03 7.46
N VAL A 131 17.75 -5.60 8.65
CA VAL A 131 17.01 -4.68 9.52
C VAL A 131 17.58 -3.28 9.38
N GLY A 132 16.85 -2.41 8.69
CA GLY A 132 17.11 -0.97 8.68
C GLY A 132 16.22 -0.25 9.70
N THR A 133 16.40 1.07 9.83
CA THR A 133 15.62 1.93 10.73
C THR A 133 14.10 1.75 10.58
N VAL A 134 13.61 1.64 9.34
CA VAL A 134 12.19 1.40 9.07
C VAL A 134 11.72 0.06 9.63
N THR A 135 12.50 -1.00 9.42
CA THR A 135 12.19 -2.35 9.89
C THR A 135 12.25 -2.43 11.41
N ALA A 136 13.20 -1.72 12.02
CA ALA A 136 13.30 -1.62 13.48
C ALA A 136 12.09 -0.92 14.10
N SER A 137 11.68 0.20 13.51
CA SER A 137 10.46 0.91 13.92
C SER A 137 9.21 0.05 13.75
N GLU A 138 9.10 -0.72 12.66
CA GLU A 138 8.00 -1.67 12.43
C GLU A 138 7.93 -2.74 13.53
N ILE A 139 9.08 -3.32 13.92
CA ILE A 139 9.16 -4.31 15.00
C ILE A 139 8.76 -3.70 16.34
N ARG A 140 9.26 -2.50 16.66
CA ARG A 140 8.92 -1.78 17.89
C ARG A 140 7.42 -1.51 17.99
N LEU A 141 6.82 -0.92 16.96
CA LEU A 141 5.38 -0.64 16.93
C LEU A 141 4.54 -1.91 17.01
N TRP A 142 5.02 -3.00 16.40
CA TRP A 142 4.35 -4.30 16.46
C TRP A 142 4.36 -4.93 17.86
N LEU A 143 5.44 -4.70 18.64
CA LEU A 143 5.54 -5.09 20.05
C LEU A 143 4.63 -4.24 20.95
N GLU A 144 4.63 -2.92 20.77
CA GLU A 144 3.84 -1.98 21.58
C GLU A 144 2.33 -2.31 21.52
N GLU A 145 1.81 -2.68 20.34
CA GLU A 145 0.41 -3.12 20.17
C GLU A 145 0.07 -4.40 20.97
N ARG A 146 1.08 -5.24 21.24
CA ARG A 146 0.95 -6.50 21.99
C ARG A 146 1.24 -6.34 23.46
N GLY A 147 1.46 -5.10 23.94
CA GLY A 147 1.81 -4.81 25.32
C GLY A 147 3.24 -5.23 25.69
N ALA A 148 4.11 -5.42 24.70
CA ALA A 148 5.52 -5.73 24.89
C ALA A 148 6.38 -4.56 24.40
N ALA A 149 7.64 -4.53 24.82
CA ALA A 149 8.62 -3.54 24.40
C ALA A 149 9.94 -4.24 24.04
N LEU A 150 10.82 -3.50 23.36
CA LEU A 150 12.22 -3.89 23.23
C LEU A 150 12.90 -3.83 24.59
N ARG A 151 14.00 -4.56 24.74
CA ARG A 151 14.85 -4.45 25.93
C ARG A 151 15.56 -3.10 25.92
N ASP A 152 15.66 -2.48 27.09
CA ASP A 152 16.38 -1.22 27.25
C ASP A 152 17.89 -1.43 27.09
N ASP A 153 18.57 -0.46 26.44
CA ASP A 153 20.02 -0.53 26.22
C ASP A 153 20.83 -0.43 27.53
N GLU A 154 20.22 0.02 28.63
CA GLU A 154 20.83 0.10 29.97
C GLU A 154 20.97 -1.28 30.63
N ASP A 155 20.05 -2.21 30.35
CA ASP A 155 20.10 -3.58 30.86
C ASP A 155 21.29 -4.37 30.28
N ASP A 156 21.72 -4.03 29.07
CA ASP A 156 22.88 -4.66 28.43
C ASP A 156 24.22 -4.22 29.06
N GLN A 157 24.30 -2.99 29.56
CA GLN A 157 25.51 -2.49 30.23
C GLN A 157 25.72 -3.18 31.58
N HIS A 158 24.65 -3.47 32.32
CA HIS A 158 24.74 -4.18 33.60
C HIS A 158 25.17 -5.65 33.45
N ARG A 159 24.77 -6.33 32.37
CA ARG A 159 25.22 -7.71 32.09
C ARG A 159 26.63 -7.79 31.53
N SER A 160 27.06 -6.77 30.78
CA SER A 160 28.40 -6.70 30.22
C SER A 160 29.47 -6.34 31.26
N ALA A 161 29.07 -5.70 32.38
CA ALA A 161 29.94 -5.32 33.48
C ALA A 161 30.15 -6.40 34.56
N GLN A 162 29.58 -7.61 34.39
CA GLN A 162 29.69 -8.72 35.36
C GLN A 162 30.73 -9.80 34.96
N TRP A 163 31.75 -9.44 34.19
CA TRP A 163 32.86 -10.33 33.82
C TRP A 163 34.18 -9.83 34.40
#